data_AF-A0A7Y5UWL9-F1
#
_entry.id   AF-A0A7Y5UWL9-F1
#
_cell.length_a   1.000
_cell.length_b   1.000
_cell.length_c   1.000
_cell.angle_alpha   90.00
_cell.angle_beta   90.00
_cell.angle_gamma   90.00
#
_symmetry.space_group_name_H-M   'P 1'
#
loop_
_entity.id
_entity.type
_entity.pdbx_description
1 polymer ?
#
loop_
_entity_poly.entity_id
_entity_poly.type
_entity_poly.pdbx_seq_one_letter_code
_entity_poly.pdbx_strand_id
1 'polypeptide(L)'
;SLGLETRRTGEFPSLLSQMMLVGEETGDVEGALNTVSDALDVEVANALRGLVALVEPVIILLMGVAVAVVVFAMLMPIFQMNAGIA
;
A
#
# COMPACT_ATOMS: atom_id res chain seq x y z
N SER A 1 -5.81 -33.38 -10.55
CA SER A 1 -6.65 -32.44 -9.78
C SER A 1 -5.80 -31.43 -8.99
N LEU A 2 -4.68 -30.99 -9.58
CA LEU A 2 -3.69 -30.13 -8.93
C LEU A 2 -4.27 -28.76 -8.54
N GLY A 3 -5.30 -28.29 -9.25
CA GLY A 3 -6.03 -27.06 -8.91
C GLY A 3 -6.77 -27.09 -7.57
N LEU A 4 -6.99 -28.27 -6.95
CA LEU A 4 -7.59 -28.39 -5.61
C LEU A 4 -6.56 -28.29 -4.48
N GLU A 5 -5.28 -28.62 -4.70
CA GLU A 5 -4.23 -28.52 -3.67
C GLU A 5 -3.78 -27.07 -3.45
N THR A 6 -3.79 -26.25 -4.49
CA THR A 6 -3.46 -24.82 -4.42
C THR A 6 -4.47 -24.01 -3.58
N ARG A 7 -5.71 -24.48 -3.45
CA ARG A 7 -6.72 -23.88 -2.56
C ARG A 7 -6.40 -24.05 -1.07
N ARG A 8 -5.53 -24.99 -0.71
CA ARG A 8 -5.33 -25.37 0.70
C ARG A 8 -4.35 -24.47 1.45
N THR A 9 -3.52 -23.71 0.75
CA THR A 9 -2.50 -22.85 1.38
C THR A 9 -2.95 -21.41 1.60
N GLY A 10 -4.08 -20.96 1.06
CA GLY A 10 -4.63 -19.60 1.31
C GLY A 10 -3.78 -18.43 0.76
N GLU A 11 -2.53 -18.67 0.39
CA GLU A 11 -1.62 -17.68 -0.19
C GLU A 11 -1.80 -17.50 -1.70
N PHE A 12 -2.48 -18.44 -2.37
CA PHE A 12 -2.69 -18.37 -3.80
C PHE A 12 -4.04 -17.72 -4.15
N PRO A 13 -4.06 -16.74 -5.08
CA PRO A 13 -5.28 -16.10 -5.52
C PRO A 13 -6.28 -17.12 -6.08
N SER A 14 -7.57 -16.91 -5.87
CA SER A 14 -8.62 -17.73 -6.50
C SER A 14 -8.49 -17.76 -8.02
N LEU A 15 -7.93 -16.68 -8.60
CA LEU A 15 -7.57 -16.56 -10.01
C LEU A 15 -6.61 -17.66 -10.48
N LEU A 16 -5.59 -18.02 -9.67
CA LEU A 16 -4.66 -19.10 -10.02
C LEU A 16 -5.40 -20.44 -10.13
N SER A 17 -6.31 -20.74 -9.20
CA SER A 17 -7.07 -22.00 -9.24
C SER A 17 -7.99 -22.10 -10.46
N GLN A 18 -8.56 -20.98 -10.92
CA GLN A 18 -9.39 -20.92 -12.12
C GLN A 18 -8.56 -21.05 -13.39
N MET A 19 -7.44 -20.32 -13.48
CA MET A 19 -6.57 -20.38 -14.66
C MET A 19 -5.90 -21.74 -14.81
N MET A 20 -5.49 -22.37 -13.71
CA MET A 20 -4.95 -23.74 -13.73
C MET A 20 -5.98 -24.76 -14.23
N LEU A 21 -7.27 -24.59 -13.92
CA LEU A 21 -8.33 -25.49 -14.38
C LEU A 21 -8.57 -25.31 -15.88
N VAL A 22 -8.56 -24.06 -16.36
CA VAL A 22 -8.64 -23.74 -17.81
C VAL A 22 -7.41 -24.28 -18.54
N GLY A 23 -6.21 -24.10 -18.00
CA GLY A 23 -4.96 -24.60 -18.59
C GLY A 23 -4.85 -26.13 -18.61
N GLU A 24 -5.39 -26.83 -17.60
CA GLU A 24 -5.51 -28.29 -17.63
C GLU A 24 -6.53 -28.75 -18.70
N GLU A 25 -7.66 -28.05 -18.87
CA GLU A 25 -8.68 -28.37 -19.87
C GLU A 25 -8.23 -28.09 -21.32
N THR A 26 -7.46 -27.02 -21.53
CA THR A 26 -6.94 -26.63 -22.85
C THR A 26 -5.58 -27.24 -23.18
N GLY A 27 -4.90 -27.81 -22.18
CA GLY A 27 -3.51 -28.27 -22.27
C GLY A 27 -2.48 -27.13 -22.23
N ASP A 28 -2.89 -25.89 -22.01
CA ASP A 28 -2.02 -24.70 -21.96
C ASP A 28 -1.86 -24.17 -20.53
N VAL A 29 -1.12 -24.93 -19.72
CA VAL A 29 -0.81 -24.56 -18.33
C VAL A 29 0.20 -23.40 -18.27
N GLU A 30 1.09 -23.30 -19.26
CA GLU A 30 2.10 -22.24 -19.33
C GLU A 30 1.46 -20.87 -19.58
N GLY A 31 0.49 -20.78 -20.50
CA GLY A 31 -0.30 -19.56 -20.72
C GLY A 31 -1.16 -19.18 -19.51
N ALA A 32 -1.71 -20.17 -18.81
CA ALA A 32 -2.45 -19.93 -17.57
C ALA A 32 -1.57 -19.33 -16.46
N LEU A 33 -0.35 -19.84 -16.28
CA LEU A 33 0.62 -19.31 -15.30
C LEU A 33 1.09 -17.90 -15.64
N ASN A 34 1.36 -17.60 -16.91
CA ASN A 34 1.72 -16.25 -17.35
C ASN A 34 0.61 -15.24 -17.05
N THR A 35 -0.65 -15.60 -17.33
CA THR A 35 -1.80 -14.74 -17.03
C THR A 35 -1.91 -14.42 -15.53
N VAL A 36 -1.62 -15.40 -14.67
CA VAL A 36 -1.64 -15.19 -13.22
C VAL A 36 -0.48 -14.32 -12.76
N SER A 37 0.71 -14.50 -13.35
CA SER A 37 1.87 -13.64 -13.08
C SER A 37 1.57 -12.19 -13.41
N ASP A 38 1.02 -11.92 -14.60
CA ASP A 38 0.66 -10.57 -15.04
C ASP A 38 -0.37 -9.93 -14.09
N ALA A 39 -1.35 -10.70 -13.62
CA ALA A 39 -2.34 -10.23 -12.68
C ALA A 39 -1.73 -9.87 -11.31
N LEU A 40 -0.78 -10.68 -10.81
CA LEU A 40 -0.07 -10.42 -9.57
C LEU A 40 0.82 -9.17 -9.68
N ASP A 41 1.51 -8.97 -10.80
CA ASP A 41 2.32 -7.78 -11.03
C ASP A 41 1.48 -6.51 -10.98
N VAL A 42 0.27 -6.54 -11.56
CA VAL A 42 -0.69 -5.43 -11.47
C VAL A 42 -1.16 -5.19 -10.03
N GLU A 43 -1.47 -6.25 -9.29
CA GLU A 43 -1.91 -6.14 -7.89
C GLU A 43 -0.80 -5.56 -6.99
N VAL A 44 0.43 -6.05 -7.13
CA VAL A 44 1.62 -5.51 -6.43
C VAL A 44 1.86 -4.05 -6.81
N ALA A 45 1.81 -3.71 -8.10
CA ALA A 45 1.98 -2.33 -8.55
C ALA A 45 0.91 -1.40 -7.98
N ASN A 46 -0.34 -1.84 -7.91
CA ASN A 46 -1.44 -1.07 -7.31
C ASN A 46 -1.27 -0.90 -5.81
N ALA A 47 -0.87 -1.95 -5.10
CA ALA A 47 -0.57 -1.89 -3.67
C ALA A 47 0.57 -0.89 -3.41
N LEU A 48 1.66 -0.97 -4.17
CA LEU A 48 2.79 -0.03 -4.07
C LEU A 48 2.35 1.41 -4.34
N ARG A 49 1.53 1.65 -5.37
CA ARG A 49 0.96 2.98 -5.64
C ARG A 49 0.15 3.51 -4.47
N GLY A 50 -0.69 2.66 -3.87
CA GLY A 50 -1.47 3.03 -2.69
C GLY A 50 -0.60 3.38 -1.48
N LEU A 51 0.45 2.59 -1.23
CA LEU A 51 1.42 2.85 -0.16
C LEU A 51 2.17 4.17 -0.38
N VAL A 52 2.66 4.40 -1.61
CA VAL A 52 3.38 5.64 -1.95
C VAL A 52 2.46 6.86 -1.90
N ALA A 53 1.20 6.74 -2.31
CA ALA A 53 0.22 7.84 -2.25
C ALA A 53 -0.04 8.33 -0.82
N LEU A 54 0.13 7.48 0.19
CA LEU A 54 0.03 7.85 1.61
C LEU A 54 1.28 8.56 2.15
N VAL A 55 2.43 8.42 1.50
CA VAL A 55 3.68 9.08 1.93
C VAL A 55 3.57 10.59 1.82
N GLU A 56 2.96 11.10 0.75
CA GLU A 56 2.78 12.53 0.51
C GLU A 56 1.98 13.24 1.63
N PRO A 57 0.75 12.81 2.00
CA PRO A 57 0.01 13.47 3.08
C PRO A 57 0.69 13.35 4.44
N VAL A 58 1.45 12.28 4.70
CA VAL A 58 2.25 12.14 5.93
C VAL A 58 3.35 13.19 6.00
N ILE A 59 4.06 13.44 4.90
CA ILE A 59 5.11 14.48 4.86
C ILE A 59 4.50 15.86 5.13
N ILE A 60 3.35 16.17 4.52
CA ILE A 60 2.66 17.45 4.72
C ILE A 60 2.23 17.61 6.19
N LEU A 61 1.69 16.56 6.81
CA LEU A 61 1.30 16.57 8.23
C LEU A 61 2.51 16.82 9.14
N LEU A 62 3.64 16.15 8.89
CA LEU A 62 4.87 16.34 9.65
C LEU A 62 5.42 17.76 9.48
N MET A 63 5.41 18.32 8.26
CA MET A 63 5.80 19.70 8.01
C MET A 63 4.88 20.69 8.74
N GLY A 64 3.57 20.47 8.71
CA GLY A 64 2.59 21.29 9.43
C GLY A 64 2.85 21.32 10.93
N VAL A 65 3.12 20.16 11.53
CA VAL A 65 3.48 20.05 12.95
C VAL A 65 4.79 20.77 13.23
N ALA A 66 5.82 20.58 12.41
CA ALA A 66 7.11 21.25 12.58
C ALA A 66 6.96 22.78 12.55
N VAL A 67 6.20 23.32 11.58
CA VAL A 67 5.93 24.76 11.48
C VAL A 67 5.14 25.26 12.68
N ALA A 68 4.12 24.52 13.14
CA ALA A 68 3.35 24.89 14.31
C ALA A 68 4.23 25.01 15.56
N VAL A 69 5.15 24.07 15.78
CA VAL A 69 6.11 24.11 16.90
C VAL A 69 6.97 25.38 16.84
N VAL A 70 7.49 25.73 15.66
CA VAL A 70 8.29 26.96 15.48
C VAL A 70 7.46 28.21 15.80
N VAL A 71 6.23 28.27 15.29
CA VAL A 71 5.31 29.40 15.57
C VAL A 71 5.02 29.50 17.06
N PHE A 72 4.70 28.40 17.75
CA PHE A 72 4.48 28.41 19.19
C PHE A 72 5.72 28.85 19.97
N ALA A 73 6.91 28.37 19.59
CA ALA A 73 8.17 28.76 20.23
C ALA A 73 8.47 30.26 20.07
N MET A 74 8.06 30.87 18.95
CA MET A 74 8.21 32.30 18.73
C MET A 74 7.12 33.14 19.42
N LEU A 75 5.87 32.65 19.46
CA LEU A 75 4.75 33.37 20.06
C LEU A 75 4.78 33.36 21.59
N MET A 76 5.20 32.26 22.22
CA MET A 76 5.30 32.13 23.68
C MET A 76 6.09 33.29 24.32
N PRO A 77 7.33 33.62 23.91
CA PRO A 77 8.07 34.72 24.51
C PRO A 77 7.41 36.07 24.26
N ILE A 78 6.77 36.28 23.10
CA ILE A 78 6.02 37.52 22.82
C ILE A 78 4.86 37.67 23.80
N PHE A 79 4.12 36.59 24.08
CA PHE A 79 3.05 36.61 25.07
C PHE A 79 3.57 36.82 26.50
N GLN A 80 4.70 36.22 26.87
CA GLN A 80 5.31 36.45 28.18
C GLN A 80 5.73 37.91 28.36
N MET A 81 6.34 38.52 27.33
CA MET A 81 6.73 39.92 27.33
C MET A 81 5.51 40.88 27.40
N ASN A 82 4.42 40.56 26.70
CA ASN A 82 3.22 41.41 26.65
C ASN A 82 2.29 41.23 27.87
N ALA A 83 2.18 40.02 28.40
CA ALA A 83 1.31 39.71 29.55
C ALA A 83 1.94 40.09 30.89
N GLY A 84 3.18 40.57 30.93
CA GLY A 84 3.83 41.06 32.16
C GLY A 84 3.98 39.99 33.24
N ILE A 85 4.04 38.71 32.84
CA ILE A 85 4.47 37.63 33.73
C ILE A 85 5.98 37.52 33.61
N ALA A 86 6.67 38.10 34.59
CA ALA A 86 8.10 37.92 34.80
C ALA A 86 8.42 36.45 35.10
#